data_AF-A0A838LQ78-F1
#
_entry.id   AF-A0A838LQ78-F1
#
_cell.length_a   1.000
_cell.length_b   1.000
_cell.length_c   1.000
_cell.angle_alpha   90.00
_cell.angle_beta   90.00
_cell.angle_gamma   90.00
#
_symmetry.space_group_name_H-M   'P 1'
#
loop_
_entity.id
_entity.type
_entity.pdbx_description
1 polymer ?
#
loop_
_entity_poly.entity_id
_entity_poly.type
_entity_poly.pdbx_seq_one_letter_code
_entity_poly.pdbx_strand_id
1 'polypeptide(L)'
;MFGVGLMEISVIVVVAILVFGPDRIPDLARQAGQIARQVRRMANNARDELRAELGPEYADLELRDLDPREIVRRHIAEALDEEDEPVPARRGLRPLDEGEVPPYDADAT
;
A
#
# COMPACT_ATOMS: atom_id res chain seq x y z
N MET A 1 -12.61 6.25 25.54
CA MET A 1 -12.05 5.26 24.61
C MET A 1 -12.74 3.93 24.91
N PHE A 2 -13.33 3.27 23.91
CA PHE A 2 -14.08 2.02 24.15
C PHE A 2 -13.11 0.89 24.51
N GLY A 3 -13.03 0.57 25.80
CA GLY A 3 -12.35 -0.63 26.29
C GLY A 3 -13.26 -1.82 26.06
N VAL A 4 -13.09 -2.50 24.93
CA VAL A 4 -13.82 -3.74 24.65
C VAL A 4 -12.96 -4.89 25.17
N GLY A 5 -13.31 -5.40 26.36
CA GLY A 5 -12.71 -6.58 26.95
C GLY A 5 -13.37 -7.87 26.45
N LEU A 6 -12.84 -9.00 26.90
CA LEU A 6 -13.39 -10.32 26.57
C LEU A 6 -14.85 -10.46 27.03
N MET A 7 -15.24 -9.81 28.12
CA MET A 7 -16.61 -9.81 28.63
C MET A 7 -17.56 -9.05 27.70
N GLU A 8 -17.18 -7.86 27.24
CA GLU A 8 -17.99 -7.08 26.29
C GLU A 8 -18.16 -7.81 24.96
N ILE A 9 -17.10 -8.45 24.44
CA ILE A 9 -17.19 -9.29 23.23
C ILE A 9 -18.19 -10.43 23.44
N SER A 10 -18.15 -11.08 24.60
CA SER A 10 -19.05 -12.19 24.93
C SER A 10 -20.52 -11.76 24.92
N VAL A 11 -20.83 -10.58 25.48
CA VAL A 11 -22.19 -10.01 25.44
C VAL A 11 -22.63 -9.75 23.99
N ILE A 12 -21.77 -9.17 23.17
CA ILE A 12 -22.07 -8.91 21.74
C ILE A 12 -22.37 -10.23 21.01
N VAL A 13 -21.58 -11.28 21.26
CA VAL A 13 -21.77 -12.60 20.65
C VAL A 13 -23.11 -13.20 21.07
N VAL A 14 -23.48 -13.12 22.35
CA VAL A 14 -24.77 -13.62 22.83
C VAL A 14 -25.93 -12.86 22.19
N VAL A 15 -25.84 -11.54 22.08
CA VAL A 15 -26.86 -10.72 21.41
C VAL A 15 -26.96 -11.09 19.93
N ALA A 16 -25.84 -11.25 19.23
CA ALA A 16 -25.82 -11.68 17.84
C ALA A 16 -26.49 -13.06 17.66
N ILE A 17 -26.17 -14.02 18.55
CA ILE A 17 -26.80 -15.34 18.55
C ILE A 17 -28.31 -15.24 18.78
N LEU A 18 -28.79 -14.37 19.67
CA LEU A 18 -30.23 -14.18 19.91
C LEU A 18 -30.95 -13.58 18.70
N VAL A 19 -30.33 -12.60 18.04
CA VAL A 19 -30.93 -11.90 16.88
C VAL A 19 -30.97 -12.80 15.65
N PHE A 20 -29.87 -13.49 15.35
CA PHE A 20 -29.75 -14.31 14.14
C PHE A 20 -30.13 -15.77 14.35
N GLY A 21 -30.07 -16.26 15.59
CA GLY A 21 -30.23 -17.66 15.97
C GLY A 21 -28.90 -18.43 15.98
N PRO A 22 -28.66 -19.31 16.99
CA PRO A 22 -27.41 -20.09 17.10
C PRO A 22 -27.22 -21.06 15.92
N ASP A 23 -28.31 -21.53 15.33
CA ASP A 23 -28.27 -22.47 14.22
C ASP A 23 -27.90 -21.80 12.88
N ARG A 24 -28.17 -20.48 12.73
CA ARG A 24 -27.94 -19.76 11.47
C ARG A 24 -26.50 -19.26 11.32
N ILE A 25 -25.85 -18.89 12.42
CA ILE A 25 -24.44 -18.43 12.41
C ILE A 25 -23.48 -19.43 11.75
N PRO A 26 -23.47 -20.74 12.11
CA PRO A 26 -22.55 -21.70 11.49
C PRO A 26 -22.82 -21.87 9.99
N ASP A 27 -24.08 -21.82 9.57
CA ASP A 27 -24.43 -21.92 8.15
C ASP A 27 -23.96 -20.70 7.36
N LEU A 28 -24.11 -19.49 7.90
CA LEU A 28 -23.60 -18.26 7.30
C LEU A 28 -22.06 -18.25 7.24
N ALA A 29 -21.39 -18.67 8.31
CA ALA A 29 -19.93 -18.77 8.35
C ALA A 29 -19.40 -19.78 7.31
N ARG A 30 -20.09 -20.92 7.14
CA ARG A 30 -19.76 -21.91 6.11
C ARG A 30 -19.91 -21.33 4.71
N GLN A 31 -21.01 -20.63 4.42
CA GLN A 31 -21.24 -19.99 3.12
C GLN A 31 -20.19 -18.91 2.84
N ALA A 32 -19.92 -18.02 3.79
CA ALA A 32 -18.88 -17.01 3.66
C ALA A 32 -17.50 -17.64 3.42
N GLY A 33 -17.17 -18.72 4.14
CA GLY A 33 -15.93 -19.46 3.94
C GLY A 33 -15.81 -20.11 2.56
N GLN A 34 -16.92 -20.65 2.03
CA GLN A 34 -16.96 -21.20 0.67
C GLN A 34 -16.72 -20.12 -0.38
N ILE A 35 -17.38 -18.96 -0.25
CA ILE A 35 -17.20 -17.81 -1.13
C ILE A 35 -15.75 -17.32 -1.06
N ALA A 36 -15.21 -17.11 0.14
CA ALA A 36 -13.82 -16.68 0.33
C ALA A 36 -12.83 -17.64 -0.32
N ARG A 37 -13.07 -18.95 -0.20
CA ARG A 37 -12.22 -19.98 -0.83
C ARG A 37 -12.36 -19.98 -2.35
N GLN A 38 -13.52 -19.67 -2.89
CA GLN A 38 -13.74 -19.56 -4.33
C GLN A 38 -13.04 -18.32 -4.89
N VAL A 39 -13.19 -17.17 -4.23
CA VAL A 39 -12.49 -15.92 -4.57
C VAL A 39 -10.98 -16.11 -4.53
N ARG A 40 -10.45 -16.74 -3.47
CA ARG A 40 -9.00 -17.02 -3.37
C ARG A 40 -8.52 -17.91 -4.51
N ARG A 41 -9.29 -18.93 -4.92
CA ARG A 41 -8.96 -19.78 -6.07
C ARG A 41 -9.00 -19.00 -7.38
N MET A 42 -10.03 -18.19 -7.61
CA MET A 42 -10.13 -17.33 -8.78
C MET A 42 -8.91 -16.38 -8.88
N ALA A 43 -8.57 -15.71 -7.78
CA ALA A 43 -7.44 -14.80 -7.73
C ALA A 43 -6.11 -15.50 -8.01
N ASN A 44 -5.92 -16.71 -7.49
CA ASN A 44 -4.71 -17.50 -7.77
C ASN A 44 -4.65 -17.92 -9.25
N ASN A 45 -5.75 -18.43 -9.81
CA ASN A 45 -5.78 -18.85 -11.21
C ASN A 45 -5.52 -17.68 -12.15
N ALA A 46 -6.15 -16.52 -11.92
CA ALA A 46 -5.93 -15.32 -12.71
C ALA A 46 -4.47 -14.83 -12.62
N ARG A 47 -3.85 -14.92 -11.44
CA ARG A 47 -2.42 -14.65 -11.29
C ARG A 47 -1.61 -15.61 -12.14
N ASP A 48 -1.87 -16.91 -12.06
CA ASP A 48 -1.14 -17.96 -12.78
C ASP A 48 -1.25 -17.80 -14.30
N GLU A 49 -2.42 -17.41 -14.80
CA GLU A 49 -2.66 -17.09 -16.22
C GLU A 49 -1.86 -15.85 -16.66
N LEU A 50 -1.87 -14.78 -15.86
CA LEU A 50 -1.03 -13.60 -16.09
C LEU A 50 0.47 -13.94 -16.08
N ARG A 51 0.92 -14.83 -15.18
CA ARG A 51 2.32 -15.31 -15.16
C ARG A 51 2.69 -16.03 -16.45
N ALA A 52 1.76 -16.84 -16.98
CA ALA A 52 1.97 -17.64 -18.16
C ALA A 52 2.03 -16.79 -19.45
N GLU A 53 1.23 -15.72 -19.52
CA GLU A 53 1.12 -14.89 -20.73
C GLU A 53 2.12 -13.73 -20.77
N LEU A 54 2.39 -13.08 -19.63
CA LEU A 54 3.21 -11.88 -19.56
C LEU A 54 4.64 -12.17 -19.06
N GLY A 55 4.93 -13.41 -18.68
CA GLY A 55 6.20 -13.82 -18.11
C GLY A 55 6.33 -13.50 -16.61
N PRO A 56 7.34 -14.07 -15.93
CA PRO A 56 7.51 -13.97 -14.48
C PRO A 56 7.77 -12.55 -13.95
N GLU A 57 7.97 -11.57 -14.82
CA GLU A 57 8.32 -10.19 -14.47
C GLU A 57 7.11 -9.34 -14.04
N TYR A 58 5.89 -9.69 -14.47
CA TYR A 58 4.63 -9.00 -14.10
C TYR A 58 3.74 -9.83 -13.17
N ALA A 59 4.17 -11.07 -12.91
CA ALA A 59 3.53 -12.10 -12.10
C ALA A 59 3.50 -11.79 -10.59
N ASP A 60 4.48 -11.00 -10.15
CA ASP A 60 4.74 -10.66 -8.75
C ASP A 60 4.45 -9.18 -8.48
N LEU A 61 3.60 -8.53 -9.28
CA LEU A 61 2.84 -7.36 -8.84
C LEU A 61 1.91 -7.80 -7.71
N GLU A 62 2.49 -8.01 -6.55
CA GLU A 62 1.79 -8.31 -5.33
C GLU A 62 0.94 -7.09 -4.99
N LEU A 63 -0.32 -7.34 -4.62
CA LEU A 63 -1.22 -6.34 -4.04
C LEU A 63 -0.60 -5.58 -2.83
N ARG A 64 0.58 -5.99 -2.34
CA ARG A 64 1.39 -5.33 -1.30
C ARG A 64 2.26 -4.20 -1.86
N ASP A 65 2.77 -4.31 -3.08
CA ASP A 65 3.45 -3.21 -3.78
C ASP A 65 2.46 -2.11 -4.20
N LEU A 66 1.14 -2.34 -4.10
CA LEU A 66 0.10 -1.32 -4.20
C LEU A 66 -0.22 -0.63 -2.87
N ASP A 67 0.55 -0.88 -1.80
CA ASP A 67 0.48 -0.07 -0.58
C ASP A 67 1.29 1.22 -0.82
N PRO A 68 0.65 2.39 -1.00
CA PRO A 68 1.35 3.62 -1.41
C PRO A 68 2.47 4.02 -0.45
N ARG A 69 2.40 3.56 0.80
CA ARG A 69 3.46 3.76 1.80
C ARG A 69 4.74 2.99 1.50
N GLU A 70 4.65 1.77 0.97
CA GLU A 70 5.84 0.95 0.68
C GLU A 70 6.56 1.47 -0.57
N ILE A 71 5.80 1.90 -1.59
CA ILE A 71 6.32 2.60 -2.77
C ILE A 71 7.08 3.87 -2.36
N VAL A 72 6.45 4.76 -1.56
CA VAL A 72 7.06 6.01 -1.13
C VAL A 72 8.30 5.75 -0.28
N ARG A 73 8.26 4.76 0.62
CA ARG A 73 9.42 4.40 1.45
C ARG A 73 10.59 3.89 0.61
N ARG A 74 10.32 3.09 -0.44
CA ARG A 74 11.37 2.58 -1.34
C ARG A 74 12.00 3.72 -2.14
N HIS A 75 11.20 4.63 -2.70
CA HIS A 75 11.70 5.80 -3.45
C HIS A 75 12.47 6.79 -2.56
N ILE A 76 12.05 7.00 -1.31
CA ILE A 76 12.78 7.84 -0.36
C ILE A 76 14.10 7.18 0.05
N ALA A 77 14.09 5.87 0.33
CA ALA A 77 15.32 5.15 0.68
C ALA A 77 16.32 5.14 -0.50
N GLU A 78 15.84 4.97 -1.72
CA GLU A 78 16.65 5.04 -2.95
C GLU A 78 17.20 6.45 -3.18
N ALA A 79 16.40 7.51 -2.99
CA ALA A 79 16.89 8.88 -3.05
C ALA A 79 17.94 9.21 -1.97
N LEU A 80 17.80 8.65 -0.77
CA LEU A 80 18.78 8.81 0.31
C LEU A 80 20.08 8.02 0.06
N ASP A 81 20.01 6.87 -0.62
CA ASP A 81 21.18 6.10 -1.07
C ASP A 81 21.85 6.79 -2.28
N GLU A 82 21.09 7.42 -3.17
CA GLU A 82 21.60 8.23 -4.28
C GLU A 82 22.23 9.56 -3.81
N GLU A 83 21.86 10.07 -2.63
CA GLU A 83 22.49 11.26 -2.02
C GLU A 83 23.94 11.03 -1.55
N ASP A 84 24.43 9.78 -1.54
CA ASP A 84 25.86 9.46 -1.40
C ASP A 84 26.65 9.52 -2.74
N GLU A 85 25.99 9.74 -3.88
CA GLU A 85 26.65 10.19 -5.11
C GLU A 85 26.87 11.71 -5.07
N PRO A 86 28.10 12.22 -5.24
CA PRO A 86 28.34 13.65 -5.24
C PRO A 86 27.61 14.28 -6.42
N VAL A 87 26.55 15.04 -6.13
CA VAL A 87 25.82 15.85 -7.10
C VAL A 87 26.84 16.57 -7.99
N PRO A 88 26.87 16.31 -9.32
CA PRO A 88 27.80 17.01 -10.19
C PRO A 88 27.46 18.48 -10.10
N ALA A 89 28.36 19.26 -9.49
CA ALA A 89 28.22 20.69 -9.36
C ALA A 89 27.86 21.25 -10.74
N ARG A 90 26.61 21.71 -10.89
CA ARG A 90 26.13 22.32 -12.14
C ARG A 90 27.11 23.42 -12.49
N ARG A 91 27.92 23.15 -13.50
CA ARG A 91 29.04 24.01 -13.92
C ARG A 91 28.45 25.34 -14.35
N GLY A 92 28.54 26.34 -13.47
CA GLY A 92 28.04 27.70 -13.72
C GLY A 92 27.27 28.33 -12.57
N LEU A 93 26.81 27.57 -11.57
CA LEU A 93 26.15 28.13 -10.39
C LEU A 93 27.13 28.12 -9.22
N ARG A 94 28.08 29.07 -9.24
CA ARG A 94 28.82 29.39 -8.03
C ARG A 94 27.81 29.91 -7.00
N PRO A 95 27.91 29.52 -5.72
CA PRO A 95 27.14 30.18 -4.65
C PRO A 95 27.38 31.69 -4.74
N LEU A 96 26.30 32.47 -4.77
CA LEU A 96 26.39 33.94 -4.80
C LEU A 96 27.14 34.40 -3.56
N ASP A 97 28.14 35.27 -3.74
CA ASP A 97 28.85 35.85 -2.60
C ASP A 97 27.90 36.83 -1.87
N GLU A 98 28.13 37.07 -0.57
CA GLU A 98 27.22 37.88 0.26
C GLU A 98 27.09 39.32 -0.28
N GLY A 99 25.92 39.66 -0.83
CA GLY A 99 25.65 40.95 -1.48
C GLY A 99 25.62 40.92 -3.02
N GLU A 100 25.87 39.77 -3.64
CA GLU A 100 25.74 39.58 -5.09
C GLU A 100 24.26 39.34 -5.46
N VAL A 101 23.69 40.26 -6.25
CA VAL A 101 22.30 40.15 -6.71
C VAL A 101 22.26 39.25 -7.95
N PRO A 102 21.39 38.23 -8.00
CA PRO A 102 21.29 37.38 -9.16
C PRO A 102 20.91 38.21 -10.39
N PRO A 103 21.46 37.89 -11.58
CA PRO A 103 21.13 38.60 -12.80
C PRO A 103 19.63 38.48 -13.06
N TYR A 104 18.96 39.62 -13.15
CA TYR A 104 17.54 39.68 -13.51
C TYR A 104 17.42 40.02 -14.99
N ASP A 105 16.49 39.34 -15.67
CA ASP A 105 16.18 39.61 -17.07
C ASP A 105 15.16 40.75 -17.15
N ALA A 106 15.59 41.90 -17.66
CA ALA A 106 14.76 43.09 -17.78
C ALA A 106 13.82 43.05 -19.00
N ASP A 107 13.98 42.05 -19.87
CA ASP A 107 13.17 41.90 -21.09
C ASP A 107 11.96 40.97 -20.87
N ALA A 108 11.77 40.45 -19.64
CA ALA A 108 10.58 39.70 -19.27
C ALA A 108 9.37 40.66 -19.10
N THR A 109 8.56 40.82 -20.15
CA THR A 109 7.23 41.49 -20.12
C THR A 109 6.20 40.64 -20.87
#